data_AF-A0A9X1NZ99-F1
#
_entry.id   AF-A0A9X1NZ99-F1
#
_cell.length_a   1.000
_cell.length_b   1.000
_cell.length_c   1.000
_cell.angle_alpha   90.00
_cell.angle_beta   90.00
_cell.angle_gamma   90.00
#
_symmetry.space_group_name_H-M   'P 1'
#
loop_
_entity.id
_entity.type
_entity.pdbx_description
1 polymer ?
#
loop_
_entity_poly.entity_id
_entity_poly.type
_entity_poly.pdbx_seq_one_letter_code
_entity_poly.pdbx_strand_id
1 'polypeptide(L)'
;MSTKHVRYSPVIVGVVAFALVLVGLTVPPWVLPPIESIETGPAAIEMVQFKAASRQLPYSAKPIALEPADNEGSPQASEVYQNVQVLGELTDAEFTRLMLAITEWVSPEQGCEYCHDLTSDEGFASDALYTKKVARQMLQMVRHINTNWPEHVAPSGVTCYTCHRGQNVPPWSWYEQNEPAGDSFMGKPRPWHLEAKTIRQFFPNVPYDKYLMEEHASAQIQSTDPLVSRTGNAEVAREQDAENLYLFMMQMANSMGVNCTYCHNSRAFRDWSQSTPYRWIAYWGIRMARDINSNYIEPLASVFPEERKGPLGDPAKAHCGTCHLGNNKPLGGYKLLDHYLVGLTEDGKAPDPAPKEAILIGEAKPTAVTGPDQDAAQPAPSPAPVSQEAIGQSVAPGSGGSGNGAAYESQEQPATTGNDDLGGTVRPVPQDQNAAPPSSEPTGDQSPQGAAPSQLDPGTSMQPSEGSPATKGTANAPSTGQPASNPPPDEETPGKDEPQSSGETGGADAAGSGGGAGSAPANRGPAQGTTTRFD
;
A
#
# COMPACT_ATOMS: atom_id res chain seq x y z
N MET A 1 32.00 68.82 14.70
CA MET A 1 30.94 68.05 14.02
C MET A 1 30.78 66.74 14.75
N SER A 2 29.66 66.54 15.45
CA SER A 2 29.39 65.32 16.22
C SER A 2 28.66 64.33 15.32
N THR A 3 29.34 63.28 14.87
CA THR A 3 28.74 62.17 14.14
C THR A 3 27.92 61.34 15.14
N LYS A 4 26.60 61.58 15.17
CA LYS A 4 25.65 60.70 15.84
C LYS A 4 25.74 59.32 15.19
N HIS A 5 26.44 58.39 15.84
CA HIS A 5 26.31 56.96 15.54
C HIS A 5 24.91 56.53 15.92
N VAL A 6 24.00 56.57 14.95
CA VAL A 6 22.65 56.11 15.17
C VAL A 6 22.71 54.60 15.37
N ARG A 7 22.21 54.16 16.54
CA ARG A 7 22.11 52.75 16.94
C ARG A 7 20.99 52.06 16.13
N TYR A 8 21.16 51.95 14.81
CA TYR A 8 20.23 51.19 13.95
C TYR A 8 20.41 49.67 14.09
N SER A 9 21.55 49.23 14.62
CA SER A 9 21.92 47.82 14.76
C SER A 9 20.89 46.95 15.53
N PRO A 10 20.44 47.28 16.75
CA PRO A 10 19.53 46.41 17.50
C PRO A 10 18.12 46.33 16.89
N VAL A 11 17.63 47.39 16.25
CA VAL A 11 16.31 47.40 15.61
C VAL A 11 16.34 46.56 14.33
N ILE A 12 17.39 46.69 13.52
CA ILE A 12 17.56 45.88 12.30
C ILE A 12 17.69 44.40 12.67
N VAL A 13 18.48 44.07 13.69
CA VAL A 13 18.62 42.68 14.18
C VAL A 13 17.28 42.14 14.67
N GLY A 14 16.50 42.94 15.41
CA GLY A 14 15.16 42.54 15.86
C GLY A 14 14.18 42.27 14.71
N VAL A 15 14.18 43.12 13.68
CA VAL A 15 13.33 42.95 12.49
C VAL A 15 13.74 41.71 11.69
N VAL A 16 15.03 41.49 11.49
CA VAL A 16 15.54 40.30 10.77
C VAL A 16 15.23 39.02 11.53
N ALA A 17 15.45 38.99 12.86
CA ALA A 17 15.12 37.84 13.69
C ALA A 17 13.62 37.53 13.66
N PHE A 18 12.76 38.54 13.76
CA PHE A 18 11.31 38.37 13.65
C PHE A 18 10.91 37.85 12.28
N ALA A 19 11.48 38.38 11.20
CA ALA A 19 11.22 37.90 9.84
C ALA A 19 11.65 36.44 9.66
N LEU A 20 12.80 36.02 10.19
CA LEU A 20 13.26 34.63 10.12
C LEU A 20 12.37 33.68 10.93
N VAL A 21 11.90 34.09 12.10
CA VAL A 21 10.91 33.32 12.89
C VAL A 21 9.60 33.22 12.13
N LEU A 22 9.12 34.31 11.53
CA LEU A 22 7.89 34.31 10.75
C LEU A 22 8.01 33.41 9.52
N VAL A 23 9.15 33.42 8.83
CA VAL A 23 9.47 32.48 7.74
C VAL A 23 9.47 31.04 8.25
N GLY A 24 10.14 30.75 9.38
CA GLY A 24 10.17 29.41 9.96
C GLY A 24 8.79 28.89 10.41
N LEU A 25 7.87 29.77 10.80
CA LEU A 25 6.51 29.42 11.21
C LEU A 25 5.50 29.34 10.05
N THR A 26 5.74 30.06 8.95
CA THR A 26 4.78 30.17 7.83
C THR A 26 5.17 29.37 6.60
N VAL A 27 6.47 29.08 6.43
CA VAL A 27 6.95 28.24 5.35
C VAL A 27 6.69 26.78 5.75
N PRO A 28 5.97 25.98 4.92
CA PRO A 28 5.77 24.56 5.17
C PRO A 28 7.12 23.85 5.42
N PRO A 29 7.15 22.75 6.18
CA PRO A 29 8.38 21.98 6.32
C PRO A 29 8.81 21.42 4.96
N TRP A 30 9.74 22.11 4.28
CA TRP A 30 10.35 21.63 3.05
C TRP A 30 11.40 20.59 3.41
N VAL A 31 11.44 19.51 2.64
CA VAL A 31 12.61 18.63 2.63
C VAL A 31 13.69 19.36 1.86
N LEU A 32 14.65 19.93 2.59
CA LEU A 32 15.83 20.55 1.99
C LEU A 32 16.82 19.48 1.52
N PRO A 33 17.63 19.78 0.49
CA PRO A 33 18.73 18.91 0.10
C PRO A 33 19.66 18.55 1.28
N PRO A 34 20.28 17.35 1.26
CA PRO A 34 20.25 16.38 0.17
C PRO A 34 18.95 15.55 0.15
N ILE A 35 18.37 15.41 -1.05
CA ILE A 35 17.30 14.43 -1.33
C ILE A 35 17.96 13.26 -2.05
N GLU A 36 17.78 12.06 -1.53
CA GLU A 36 18.28 10.85 -2.19
C GLU A 36 17.38 10.52 -3.38
N SER A 37 17.97 10.39 -4.56
CA SER A 37 17.29 9.92 -5.77
C SER A 37 17.76 8.52 -6.14
N ILE A 38 16.82 7.65 -6.49
CA ILE A 38 17.09 6.27 -6.93
C ILE A 38 16.47 6.09 -8.31
N GLU A 39 17.31 5.82 -9.31
CA GLU A 39 16.84 5.48 -10.65
C GLU A 39 16.28 4.05 -10.67
N THR A 40 15.09 3.90 -11.23
CA THR A 40 14.33 2.63 -11.28
C THR A 40 14.03 2.17 -12.70
N GLY A 41 14.49 2.91 -13.70
CA GLY A 41 14.38 2.56 -15.12
C GLY A 41 15.60 3.05 -15.91
N PRO A 42 15.61 2.83 -17.23
CA PRO A 42 16.64 3.37 -18.13
C PRO A 42 16.91 4.88 -17.94
N ALA A 43 18.08 5.34 -18.39
CA ALA A 43 18.40 6.77 -18.39
C ALA A 43 17.39 7.58 -19.24
N ALA A 44 17.16 8.83 -18.85
CA ALA A 44 16.37 9.84 -19.58
C ALA A 44 14.85 9.57 -19.73
N ILE A 45 14.27 8.65 -18.94
CA ILE A 45 12.80 8.45 -18.89
C ILE A 45 12.17 8.87 -17.55
N GLU A 46 12.95 9.51 -16.67
CA GLU A 46 12.48 10.10 -15.39
C GLU A 46 11.76 9.09 -14.46
N MET A 47 12.14 7.81 -14.53
CA MET A 47 11.68 6.78 -13.60
C MET A 47 12.54 6.80 -12.33
N VAL A 48 12.23 7.72 -11.42
CA VAL A 48 13.04 8.03 -10.24
C VAL A 48 12.21 8.00 -8.96
N GLN A 49 12.75 7.38 -7.91
CA GLN A 49 12.24 7.52 -6.54
C GLN A 49 12.99 8.61 -5.81
N PHE A 50 12.27 9.39 -5.01
CA PHE A 50 12.88 10.38 -4.11
C PHE A 50 12.65 9.97 -2.66
N LYS A 51 13.72 10.03 -1.87
CA LYS A 51 13.68 9.73 -0.45
C LYS A 51 14.29 10.89 0.34
N ALA A 52 13.53 11.39 1.30
CA ALA A 52 14.06 12.29 2.31
C ALA A 52 14.86 11.47 3.33
N ALA A 53 16.14 11.78 3.51
CA ALA A 53 17.00 11.09 4.47
C ALA A 53 16.45 11.19 5.92
N SER A 54 15.73 12.28 6.22
CA SER A 54 15.11 12.54 7.52
C SER A 54 13.71 11.92 7.70
N ARG A 55 13.17 11.19 6.69
CA ARG A 55 11.84 10.60 6.80
C ARG A 55 11.82 9.48 7.83
N GLN A 56 11.18 9.75 8.97
CA GLN A 56 10.86 8.73 9.96
C GLN A 56 9.52 8.07 9.61
N LEU A 57 9.52 6.74 9.49
CA LEU A 57 8.28 5.98 9.35
C LEU A 57 7.76 5.56 10.74
N PRO A 58 6.44 5.59 10.96
CA PRO A 58 5.87 5.00 12.16
C PRO A 58 6.12 3.47 12.15
N TYR A 59 6.17 2.87 13.34
CA TYR A 59 6.36 1.42 13.50
C TYR A 59 7.64 0.86 12.86
N SER A 60 8.70 1.66 12.73
CA SER A 60 9.96 1.24 12.09
C SER A 60 10.95 0.55 13.04
N ALA A 61 10.61 0.40 14.31
CA ALA A 61 11.45 -0.27 15.29
C ALA A 61 11.68 -1.73 14.89
N LYS A 62 12.92 -2.19 14.93
CA LYS A 62 13.27 -3.58 14.64
C LYS A 62 13.32 -4.34 15.97
N PRO A 63 12.53 -5.40 16.15
CA PRO A 63 12.56 -6.18 17.37
C PRO A 63 13.86 -6.98 17.42
N ILE A 64 14.36 -7.23 18.63
CA ILE A 64 15.52 -8.10 18.84
C ILE A 64 14.99 -9.54 18.95
N ALA A 65 15.59 -10.47 18.19
CA ALA A 65 15.24 -11.88 18.31
C ALA A 65 15.70 -12.42 19.67
N LEU A 66 14.89 -13.29 20.28
CA LEU A 66 15.28 -14.01 21.48
C LEU A 66 16.42 -14.98 21.15
N GLU A 67 17.32 -15.20 22.12
CA GLU A 67 18.38 -16.19 21.99
C GLU A 67 17.81 -17.56 21.60
N PRO A 68 18.46 -18.32 20.68
CA PRO A 68 18.02 -19.65 20.30
C PRO A 68 17.86 -20.56 21.53
N ALA A 69 16.80 -21.37 21.53
CA ALA A 69 16.58 -22.33 22.61
C ALA A 69 17.60 -23.48 22.56
N ASP A 70 17.96 -24.03 23.72
CA ASP A 70 18.70 -25.29 23.78
C ASP A 70 17.76 -26.45 23.48
N ASN A 71 18.00 -27.09 22.34
CA ASN A 71 17.14 -28.13 21.80
C ASN A 71 17.68 -29.54 22.08
N GLU A 72 18.89 -29.67 22.65
CA GLU A 72 19.51 -30.97 22.83
C GLU A 72 18.77 -31.81 23.89
N GLY A 73 18.20 -32.94 23.47
CA GLY A 73 17.45 -33.84 24.35
C GLY A 73 16.06 -33.35 24.77
N SER A 74 15.60 -32.20 24.26
CA SER A 74 14.27 -31.67 24.54
C SER A 74 13.19 -32.47 23.79
N PRO A 75 12.12 -32.94 24.47
CA PRO A 75 10.99 -33.62 23.81
C PRO A 75 10.22 -32.67 22.88
N GLN A 76 9.41 -33.24 21.98
CA GLN A 76 8.56 -32.43 21.11
C GLN A 76 7.38 -31.84 21.86
N ALA A 77 6.90 -30.66 21.43
CA ALA A 77 5.77 -29.97 22.01
C ALA A 77 4.50 -30.83 21.95
N SER A 78 4.33 -31.65 20.91
CA SER A 78 3.21 -32.60 20.80
C SER A 78 3.26 -33.75 21.82
N GLU A 79 4.43 -34.06 22.38
CA GLU A 79 4.61 -35.10 23.41
C GLU A 79 4.39 -34.55 24.82
N VAL A 80 4.63 -33.24 25.03
CA VAL A 80 4.56 -32.57 26.33
C VAL A 80 3.21 -31.88 26.56
N TYR A 81 2.69 -31.19 25.53
CA TYR A 81 1.54 -30.31 25.67
C TYR A 81 0.27 -30.91 25.07
N GLN A 82 -0.86 -30.50 25.63
CA GLN A 82 -2.19 -30.85 25.13
C GLN A 82 -2.64 -29.82 24.09
N ASN A 83 -3.45 -30.26 23.12
CA ASN A 83 -4.10 -29.41 22.11
C ASN A 83 -3.13 -28.56 21.24
N VAL A 84 -1.94 -29.08 20.95
CA VAL A 84 -1.01 -28.48 19.97
C VAL A 84 -1.33 -29.01 18.57
N GLN A 85 -1.88 -28.14 17.71
CA GLN A 85 -2.37 -28.52 16.37
C GLN A 85 -1.46 -28.09 15.23
N VAL A 86 -0.62 -27.07 15.44
CA VAL A 86 0.23 -26.46 14.38
C VAL A 86 1.72 -26.64 14.68
N LEU A 87 2.13 -26.36 15.92
CA LEU A 87 3.54 -26.29 16.32
C LEU A 87 4.02 -27.56 17.01
N GLY A 88 3.44 -28.71 16.67
CA GLY A 88 3.67 -29.98 17.38
C GLY A 88 5.10 -30.53 17.23
N GLU A 89 5.79 -30.13 16.17
CA GLU A 89 7.16 -30.57 15.83
C GLU A 89 8.27 -29.74 16.48
N LEU A 90 7.94 -28.59 17.07
CA LEU A 90 8.91 -27.81 17.85
C LEU A 90 9.32 -28.60 19.09
N THR A 91 10.55 -28.42 19.55
CA THR A 91 10.92 -28.84 20.90
C THR A 91 10.16 -28.02 21.92
N ASP A 92 10.01 -28.52 23.15
CA ASP A 92 9.43 -27.77 24.27
C ASP A 92 10.07 -26.38 24.47
N ALA A 93 11.40 -26.32 24.40
CA ALA A 93 12.17 -25.10 24.58
C ALA A 93 11.93 -24.10 23.44
N GLU A 94 11.91 -24.56 22.18
CA GLU A 94 11.65 -23.70 21.01
C GLU A 94 10.19 -23.25 20.95
N PHE A 95 9.25 -24.11 21.36
CA PHE A 95 7.85 -23.77 21.52
C PHE A 95 7.68 -22.61 22.51
N THR A 96 8.30 -22.71 23.69
CA THR A 96 8.27 -21.64 24.71
C THR A 96 8.89 -20.35 24.18
N ARG A 97 10.05 -20.43 23.52
CA ARG A 97 10.73 -19.29 22.90
C ARG A 97 9.84 -18.58 21.88
N LEU A 98 9.16 -19.34 21.02
CA LEU A 98 8.26 -18.75 20.02
C LEU A 98 7.04 -18.10 20.67
N MET A 99 6.46 -18.68 21.72
CA MET A 99 5.33 -18.07 22.45
C MET A 99 5.71 -16.74 23.10
N LEU A 100 6.90 -16.64 23.69
CA LEU A 100 7.43 -15.38 24.22
C LEU A 100 7.60 -14.33 23.10
N ALA A 101 8.15 -14.75 21.95
CA ALA A 101 8.31 -13.85 20.81
C ALA A 101 6.96 -13.35 20.27
N ILE A 102 5.97 -14.23 20.12
CA ILE A 102 4.60 -13.86 19.68
C ILE A 102 3.97 -12.87 20.66
N THR A 103 4.17 -13.07 21.98
CA THR A 103 3.65 -12.17 23.01
C THR A 103 4.19 -10.76 22.82
N GLU A 104 5.50 -10.60 22.66
CA GLU A 104 6.13 -9.29 22.39
C GLU A 104 5.67 -8.68 21.06
N TRP A 105 5.39 -9.53 20.06
CA TRP A 105 5.04 -9.04 18.72
C TRP A 105 3.58 -8.61 18.56
N VAL A 106 2.68 -9.19 19.35
CA VAL A 106 1.23 -9.05 19.18
C VAL A 106 0.59 -8.36 20.37
N SER A 107 0.90 -8.77 21.60
CA SER A 107 0.18 -8.31 22.80
C SER A 107 1.11 -8.09 23.99
N PRO A 108 2.17 -7.28 23.86
CA PRO A 108 3.16 -7.07 24.93
C PRO A 108 2.54 -6.46 26.19
N GLU A 109 1.49 -5.64 26.05
CA GLU A 109 0.79 -5.02 27.17
C GLU A 109 -0.11 -6.01 27.94
N GLN A 110 -0.75 -6.94 27.22
CA GLN A 110 -1.69 -7.89 27.80
C GLN A 110 -1.03 -9.21 28.23
N GLY A 111 0.16 -9.51 27.71
CA GLY A 111 0.90 -10.73 28.01
C GLY A 111 0.20 -12.00 27.50
N CYS A 112 0.54 -13.14 28.12
CA CYS A 112 0.07 -14.47 27.72
C CYS A 112 -1.46 -14.61 27.80
N GLU A 113 -2.10 -13.93 28.76
CA GLU A 113 -3.54 -13.99 29.01
C GLU A 113 -4.38 -13.40 27.88
N TYR A 114 -3.76 -12.67 26.94
CA TYR A 114 -4.46 -12.20 25.75
C TYR A 114 -5.02 -13.35 24.90
N CYS A 115 -4.27 -14.44 24.80
CA CYS A 115 -4.62 -15.61 24.00
C CYS A 115 -4.95 -16.84 24.85
N HIS A 116 -4.70 -16.83 26.16
CA HIS A 116 -4.90 -18.01 27.00
C HIS A 116 -5.80 -17.71 28.20
N ASP A 117 -6.74 -18.63 28.47
CA ASP A 117 -7.53 -18.60 29.68
C ASP A 117 -6.81 -19.37 30.80
N LEU A 118 -6.01 -18.65 31.59
CA LEU A 118 -5.26 -19.21 32.72
C LEU A 118 -6.14 -19.47 33.94
N THR A 119 -7.43 -19.12 33.90
CA THR A 119 -8.38 -19.36 34.99
C THR A 119 -9.14 -20.67 34.84
N SER A 120 -9.14 -21.25 33.64
CA SER A 120 -9.75 -22.55 33.36
C SER A 120 -8.90 -23.72 33.86
N ASP A 121 -9.53 -24.85 34.18
CA ASP A 121 -8.84 -26.10 34.56
C ASP A 121 -7.97 -26.65 33.41
N GLU A 122 -8.29 -26.30 32.16
CA GLU A 122 -7.49 -26.64 30.96
C GLU A 122 -6.28 -25.70 30.76
N GLY A 123 -6.27 -24.54 31.43
CA GLY A 123 -5.21 -23.53 31.36
C GLY A 123 -4.81 -23.18 29.93
N PHE A 124 -3.51 -23.26 29.63
CA PHE A 124 -2.96 -22.96 28.30
C PHE A 124 -3.55 -23.82 27.17
N ALA A 125 -4.09 -25.01 27.45
CA ALA A 125 -4.65 -25.91 26.45
C ALA A 125 -6.06 -25.48 25.97
N SER A 126 -6.79 -24.70 26.76
CA SER A 126 -8.17 -24.30 26.45
C SER A 126 -8.28 -23.45 25.18
N ASP A 127 -9.32 -23.67 24.38
CA ASP A 127 -9.67 -22.84 23.21
C ASP A 127 -10.88 -21.93 23.52
N ALA A 128 -11.15 -21.63 24.79
CA ALA A 128 -12.28 -20.80 25.19
C ALA A 128 -12.22 -19.38 24.61
N LEU A 129 -11.02 -18.77 24.57
CA LEU A 129 -10.84 -17.42 24.04
C LEU A 129 -10.77 -17.41 22.49
N TYR A 130 -11.51 -16.49 21.88
CA TYR A 130 -11.51 -16.33 20.41
C TYR A 130 -10.11 -15.98 19.88
N THR A 131 -9.33 -15.22 20.64
CA THR A 131 -7.96 -14.79 20.30
C THR A 131 -7.04 -15.98 20.08
N LYS A 132 -7.20 -17.09 20.82
CA LYS A 132 -6.43 -18.31 20.57
C LYS A 132 -6.77 -18.99 19.25
N LYS A 133 -8.07 -19.06 18.92
CA LYS A 133 -8.54 -19.62 17.65
C LYS A 133 -8.01 -18.80 16.48
N VAL A 134 -8.07 -17.47 16.59
CA VAL A 134 -7.49 -16.54 15.61
C VAL A 134 -5.97 -16.73 15.54
N ALA A 135 -5.26 -16.77 16.66
CA ALA A 135 -3.80 -16.94 16.69
C ALA A 135 -3.35 -18.25 16.00
N ARG A 136 -4.12 -19.34 16.17
CA ARG A 136 -3.87 -20.60 15.45
C ARG A 136 -3.98 -20.44 13.93
N GLN A 137 -5.03 -19.75 13.47
CA GLN A 137 -5.21 -19.47 12.04
C GLN A 137 -4.09 -18.56 11.51
N MET A 138 -3.67 -17.55 12.28
CA MET A 138 -2.58 -16.66 11.91
C MET A 138 -1.22 -17.38 11.84
N LEU A 139 -0.98 -18.38 12.70
CA LEU A 139 0.21 -19.23 12.60
C LEU A 139 0.23 -20.02 11.29
N GLN A 140 -0.89 -20.64 10.92
CA GLN A 140 -1.02 -21.35 9.65
C GLN A 140 -0.82 -20.39 8.46
N MET A 141 -1.42 -19.21 8.52
CA MET A 141 -1.26 -18.16 7.51
C MET A 141 0.20 -17.73 7.35
N VAL A 142 0.91 -17.43 8.43
CA VAL A 142 2.32 -17.00 8.38
C VAL A 142 3.21 -18.10 7.80
N ARG A 143 3.01 -19.36 8.23
CA ARG A 143 3.73 -20.52 7.66
C ARG A 143 3.48 -20.64 6.16
N HIS A 144 2.22 -20.53 5.75
CA HIS A 144 1.82 -20.58 4.36
C HIS A 144 2.46 -19.46 3.53
N ILE A 145 2.41 -18.21 4.01
CA ILE A 145 3.03 -17.05 3.33
C ILE A 145 4.52 -17.30 3.09
N ASN A 146 5.23 -17.74 4.12
CA ASN A 146 6.67 -17.91 4.05
C ASN A 146 7.10 -19.06 3.14
N THR A 147 6.31 -20.12 3.05
CA THR A 147 6.65 -21.28 2.21
C THR A 147 6.17 -21.13 0.76
N ASN A 148 4.99 -20.54 0.53
CA ASN A 148 4.28 -20.63 -0.74
C ASN A 148 4.23 -19.34 -1.56
N TRP A 149 4.78 -18.22 -1.06
CA TRP A 149 4.85 -16.94 -1.79
C TRP A 149 6.27 -16.39 -2.01
N PRO A 150 7.26 -17.22 -2.41
CA PRO A 150 8.67 -16.81 -2.53
C PRO A 150 8.89 -15.67 -3.54
N GLU A 151 8.08 -15.55 -4.59
CA GLU A 151 8.15 -14.45 -5.57
C GLU A 151 7.96 -13.07 -4.93
N HIS A 152 7.25 -13.02 -3.79
CA HIS A 152 6.95 -11.78 -3.08
C HIS A 152 7.83 -11.60 -1.83
N VAL A 153 7.74 -12.52 -0.88
CA VAL A 153 8.25 -12.31 0.49
C VAL A 153 9.73 -12.65 0.66
N ALA A 154 10.32 -13.42 -0.24
CA ALA A 154 11.73 -13.79 -0.14
C ALA A 154 12.67 -12.56 -0.28
N PRO A 155 13.88 -12.62 0.30
CA PRO A 155 14.37 -13.61 1.24
C PRO A 155 13.97 -13.34 2.70
N SER A 156 13.23 -12.27 2.98
CA SER A 156 12.99 -11.80 4.35
C SER A 156 11.89 -12.57 5.08
N GLY A 157 10.85 -12.99 4.33
CA GLY A 157 9.64 -13.56 4.88
C GLY A 157 8.87 -12.60 5.78
N VAL A 158 7.92 -13.14 6.54
CA VAL A 158 7.06 -12.41 7.47
C VAL A 158 7.01 -13.10 8.83
N THR A 159 6.80 -12.30 9.88
CA THR A 159 6.46 -12.79 11.23
C THR A 159 5.21 -12.06 11.72
N CYS A 160 4.73 -12.40 12.92
CA CYS A 160 3.61 -11.69 13.54
C CYS A 160 3.90 -10.18 13.64
N TYR A 161 5.15 -9.80 13.94
CA TYR A 161 5.56 -8.41 14.07
C TYR A 161 5.47 -7.63 12.75
N THR A 162 5.58 -8.31 11.59
CA THR A 162 5.45 -7.67 10.27
C THR A 162 4.15 -6.89 10.16
N CYS A 163 3.05 -7.45 10.68
CA CYS A 163 1.72 -6.83 10.68
C CYS A 163 1.39 -6.13 12.00
N HIS A 164 1.59 -6.81 13.13
CA HIS A 164 1.06 -6.36 14.42
C HIS A 164 1.85 -5.23 15.06
N ARG A 165 3.18 -5.19 14.88
CA ARG A 165 4.04 -4.12 15.42
C ARG A 165 3.86 -3.87 16.93
N GLY A 166 3.61 -4.93 17.70
CA GLY A 166 3.33 -4.85 19.14
C GLY A 166 1.90 -4.44 19.49
N GLN A 167 0.99 -4.42 18.51
CA GLN A 167 -0.42 -4.13 18.69
C GLN A 167 -1.27 -5.37 18.42
N ASN A 168 -2.24 -5.65 19.29
CA ASN A 168 -3.09 -6.82 19.17
C ASN A 168 -4.07 -6.73 18.00
N VAL A 169 -4.33 -5.51 17.52
CA VAL A 169 -4.96 -5.22 16.24
C VAL A 169 -3.92 -4.54 15.35
N PRO A 170 -3.64 -5.06 14.14
CA PRO A 170 -2.71 -4.40 13.22
C PRO A 170 -3.10 -2.94 12.97
N PRO A 171 -2.15 -1.98 13.01
CA PRO A 171 -2.46 -0.56 12.95
C PRO A 171 -3.08 -0.16 11.60
N TRP A 172 -2.74 -0.88 10.53
CA TRP A 172 -3.22 -0.63 9.17
C TRP A 172 -3.96 -1.87 8.67
N SER A 173 -5.28 -1.84 8.79
CA SER A 173 -6.22 -2.82 8.27
C SER A 173 -7.35 -2.11 7.55
N TRP A 174 -8.20 -2.90 6.89
CA TRP A 174 -9.39 -2.40 6.21
C TRP A 174 -10.61 -3.27 6.47
N TYR A 175 -11.78 -2.67 6.30
CA TYR A 175 -13.08 -3.32 6.33
C TYR A 175 -13.81 -3.01 5.03
N GLU A 176 -14.72 -3.88 4.65
CA GLU A 176 -15.65 -3.64 3.56
C GLU A 176 -16.45 -2.37 3.77
N GLN A 177 -16.74 -1.72 2.66
CA GLN A 177 -17.47 -0.46 2.62
C GLN A 177 -18.49 -0.55 1.51
N ASN A 178 -19.68 -0.03 1.79
CA ASN A 178 -20.67 0.14 0.73
C ASN A 178 -20.08 1.01 -0.38
N GLU A 179 -20.46 0.70 -1.62
CA GLU A 179 -20.21 1.64 -2.69
C GLU A 179 -20.85 2.99 -2.33
N PRO A 180 -20.09 4.08 -2.50
CA PRO A 180 -20.56 5.41 -2.21
C PRO A 180 -21.79 5.78 -3.05
N ALA A 181 -22.67 6.60 -2.50
CA ALA A 181 -23.76 7.20 -3.26
C ALA A 181 -23.19 8.04 -4.44
N GLY A 182 -23.86 8.00 -5.59
CA GLY A 182 -23.39 8.63 -6.84
C GLY A 182 -23.29 10.17 -6.82
N ASP A 183 -23.68 10.82 -5.72
CA ASP A 183 -23.45 12.25 -5.46
C ASP A 183 -22.07 12.54 -4.81
N SER A 184 -21.31 11.49 -4.50
CA SER A 184 -20.00 11.54 -3.85
C SER A 184 -18.86 11.47 -4.88
N PHE A 185 -17.90 12.39 -4.80
CA PHE A 185 -16.68 12.37 -5.63
C PHE A 185 -15.62 11.49 -4.98
N MET A 186 -15.03 10.54 -5.74
CA MET A 186 -14.15 9.48 -5.21
C MET A 186 -14.74 8.83 -3.97
N GLY A 187 -16.05 8.63 -3.99
CA GLY A 187 -16.71 7.88 -2.97
C GLY A 187 -16.78 8.43 -1.56
N LYS A 188 -16.51 9.72 -1.39
CA LYS A 188 -16.60 10.38 -0.10
C LYS A 188 -17.57 11.56 -0.17
N PRO A 189 -18.46 11.73 0.83
CA PRO A 189 -19.31 12.90 0.91
C PRO A 189 -18.48 14.15 1.20
N ARG A 190 -18.76 15.25 0.49
CA ARG A 190 -18.05 16.52 0.71
C ARG A 190 -18.33 17.05 2.13
N PRO A 191 -17.35 17.71 2.76
CA PRO A 191 -16.11 18.25 2.19
C PRO A 191 -14.84 17.45 2.55
N TRP A 192 -14.83 16.12 2.37
CA TRP A 192 -13.67 15.26 2.69
C TRP A 192 -12.28 15.77 2.23
N HIS A 193 -12.21 16.42 1.05
CA HIS A 193 -10.96 16.94 0.48
C HIS A 193 -10.38 18.14 1.25
N LEU A 194 -11.19 18.82 2.08
CA LEU A 194 -10.74 19.90 2.96
C LEU A 194 -10.17 19.37 4.29
N GLU A 195 -10.55 18.15 4.67
CA GLU A 195 -10.17 17.55 5.97
C GLU A 195 -9.10 16.48 5.83
N ALA A 196 -8.90 15.92 4.63
CA ALA A 196 -7.90 14.91 4.37
C ALA A 196 -6.48 15.45 4.55
N LYS A 197 -5.75 14.89 5.52
CA LYS A 197 -4.34 15.18 5.82
C LYS A 197 -3.38 14.13 5.25
N THR A 198 -3.89 12.98 4.81
CA THR A 198 -3.08 11.88 4.26
C THR A 198 -3.71 11.32 2.99
N ILE A 199 -2.89 10.65 2.16
CA ILE A 199 -3.37 9.94 0.95
C ILE A 199 -4.45 8.91 1.31
N ARG A 200 -4.32 8.20 2.44
CA ARG A 200 -5.32 7.25 2.95
C ARG A 200 -6.63 7.92 3.34
N GLN A 201 -6.59 9.16 3.85
CA GLN A 201 -7.79 9.95 4.13
C GLN A 201 -8.41 10.51 2.86
N PHE A 202 -7.57 10.89 1.89
CA PHE A 202 -7.96 11.47 0.62
C PHE A 202 -8.64 10.43 -0.28
N PHE A 203 -7.96 9.34 -0.61
CA PHE A 203 -8.54 8.29 -1.44
C PHE A 203 -9.31 7.29 -0.57
N PRO A 204 -10.55 6.92 -0.93
CA PRO A 204 -11.22 5.78 -0.30
C PRO A 204 -10.46 4.48 -0.57
N ASN A 205 -10.79 3.46 0.22
CA ASN A 205 -10.29 2.11 0.05
C ASN A 205 -11.38 1.13 -0.41
N VAL A 206 -12.55 1.64 -0.85
CA VAL A 206 -13.65 0.85 -1.45
C VAL A 206 -13.15 -0.16 -2.49
N PRO A 207 -12.19 0.15 -3.38
CA PRO A 207 -11.73 -0.81 -4.38
C PRO A 207 -10.89 -1.97 -3.82
N TYR A 208 -10.57 -2.00 -2.52
CA TYR A 208 -9.86 -3.13 -1.92
C TYR A 208 -10.66 -4.41 -2.02
N ASP A 209 -11.99 -4.37 -1.90
CA ASP A 209 -12.82 -5.55 -2.07
C ASP A 209 -12.62 -6.17 -3.47
N LYS A 210 -12.85 -5.35 -4.51
CA LYS A 210 -12.60 -5.76 -5.90
C LYS A 210 -11.17 -6.29 -6.12
N TYR A 211 -10.13 -5.61 -5.66
CA TYR A 211 -8.76 -5.98 -6.04
C TYR A 211 -8.03 -6.92 -5.07
N LEU A 212 -8.48 -7.04 -3.82
CA LEU A 212 -7.85 -7.85 -2.76
C LEU A 212 -8.78 -8.95 -2.21
N MET A 213 -9.98 -9.14 -2.78
CA MET A 213 -10.88 -10.27 -2.47
C MET A 213 -11.27 -11.03 -3.74
N GLU A 214 -11.79 -10.34 -4.76
CA GLU A 214 -12.34 -11.02 -5.94
C GLU A 214 -11.24 -11.78 -6.71
N GLU A 215 -11.52 -13.05 -6.98
CA GLU A 215 -10.71 -13.87 -7.86
C GLU A 215 -10.80 -13.33 -9.30
N HIS A 216 -9.65 -13.20 -9.97
CA HIS A 216 -9.55 -12.69 -11.35
C HIS A 216 -10.08 -11.27 -11.62
N ALA A 217 -10.26 -10.42 -10.60
CA ALA A 217 -10.57 -9.00 -10.85
C ALA A 217 -9.53 -8.38 -11.81
N SER A 218 -10.04 -7.93 -12.96
CA SER A 218 -9.20 -7.46 -14.06
C SER A 218 -8.79 -6.00 -13.85
N ALA A 219 -7.47 -5.76 -13.90
CA ALA A 219 -6.89 -4.43 -13.99
C ALA A 219 -6.66 -4.00 -15.46
N GLN A 220 -7.18 -4.73 -16.44
CA GLN A 220 -6.99 -4.48 -17.87
C GLN A 220 -7.97 -3.43 -18.41
N ILE A 221 -7.79 -2.18 -18.01
CA ILE A 221 -8.68 -1.08 -18.42
C ILE A 221 -8.21 -0.34 -19.69
N GLN A 222 -6.91 -0.36 -20.00
CA GLN A 222 -6.38 0.31 -21.20
C GLN A 222 -6.47 -0.64 -22.40
N SER A 223 -6.96 -0.15 -23.54
CA SER A 223 -7.00 -0.94 -24.78
C SER A 223 -5.60 -1.32 -25.28
N THR A 224 -5.45 -2.50 -25.89
CA THR A 224 -4.26 -2.86 -26.68
C THR A 224 -4.34 -2.35 -28.11
N ASP A 225 -5.55 -2.04 -28.59
CA ASP A 225 -5.78 -1.49 -29.91
C ASP A 225 -5.84 0.05 -29.85
N PRO A 226 -5.25 0.75 -30.83
CA PRO A 226 -5.31 2.21 -30.90
C PRO A 226 -6.71 2.73 -31.26
N LEU A 227 -7.60 1.87 -31.76
CA LEU A 227 -8.98 2.19 -32.09
C LEU A 227 -9.94 1.64 -31.04
N VAL A 228 -11.06 2.33 -30.83
CA VAL A 228 -12.09 2.01 -29.81
C VAL A 228 -12.73 0.62 -30.02
N SER A 229 -12.66 0.07 -31.24
CA SER A 229 -13.09 -1.29 -31.55
C SER A 229 -12.58 -1.76 -32.90
N ARG A 230 -12.13 -3.03 -32.98
CA ARG A 230 -11.87 -3.72 -34.26
C ARG A 230 -13.16 -4.28 -34.90
N THR A 231 -14.21 -4.50 -34.12
CA THR A 231 -15.48 -5.14 -34.54
C THR A 231 -16.64 -4.16 -34.73
N GLY A 232 -16.43 -2.87 -34.42
CA GLY A 232 -17.48 -1.84 -34.39
C GLY A 232 -18.26 -1.76 -33.07
N ASN A 233 -18.07 -2.74 -32.17
CA ASN A 233 -18.61 -2.71 -30.80
C ASN A 233 -17.54 -2.19 -29.84
N ALA A 234 -17.81 -1.08 -29.15
CA ALA A 234 -16.84 -0.47 -28.24
C ALA A 234 -16.38 -1.45 -27.15
N GLU A 235 -15.07 -1.71 -27.06
CA GLU A 235 -14.46 -2.34 -25.87
C GLU A 235 -14.23 -1.23 -24.84
N VAL A 236 -15.28 -0.91 -24.07
CA VAL A 236 -15.25 0.21 -23.14
C VAL A 236 -15.15 -0.27 -21.70
N ALA A 237 -13.96 -0.10 -21.11
CA ALA A 237 -13.84 0.02 -19.66
C ALA A 237 -14.60 1.29 -19.24
N ARG A 238 -15.38 1.21 -18.15
CA ARG A 238 -16.09 2.39 -17.66
C ARG A 238 -15.08 3.35 -17.02
N GLU A 239 -15.38 4.64 -17.03
CA GLU A 239 -14.57 5.63 -16.32
C GLU A 239 -14.46 5.27 -14.81
N GLN A 240 -15.53 4.74 -14.23
CA GLN A 240 -15.55 4.26 -12.84
C GLN A 240 -14.57 3.09 -12.61
N ASP A 241 -14.37 2.20 -13.59
CA ASP A 241 -13.37 1.13 -13.46
C ASP A 241 -11.96 1.70 -13.45
N ALA A 242 -11.71 2.74 -14.27
CA ALA A 242 -10.45 3.45 -14.28
C ALA A 242 -10.20 4.22 -12.97
N GLU A 243 -11.22 4.90 -12.44
CA GLU A 243 -11.16 5.58 -11.14
C GLU A 243 -10.87 4.59 -10.00
N ASN A 244 -11.59 3.47 -9.94
CA ASN A 244 -11.37 2.44 -8.93
C ASN A 244 -9.97 1.84 -8.99
N LEU A 245 -9.45 1.59 -10.21
CA LEU A 245 -8.07 1.13 -10.36
C LEU A 245 -7.06 2.19 -9.89
N TYR A 246 -7.28 3.46 -10.25
CA TYR A 246 -6.42 4.56 -9.83
C TYR A 246 -6.39 4.70 -8.30
N LEU A 247 -7.56 4.66 -7.66
CA LEU A 247 -7.70 4.64 -6.20
C LEU A 247 -6.88 3.52 -5.55
N PHE A 248 -7.00 2.30 -6.06
CA PHE A 248 -6.24 1.16 -5.58
C PHE A 248 -4.73 1.37 -5.74
N MET A 249 -4.27 1.87 -6.88
CA MET A 249 -2.85 2.14 -7.15
C MET A 249 -2.29 3.24 -6.25
N MET A 250 -3.05 4.29 -5.97
CA MET A 250 -2.65 5.36 -5.04
C MET A 250 -2.48 4.85 -3.61
N GLN A 251 -3.40 4.00 -3.15
CA GLN A 251 -3.29 3.36 -1.84
C GLN A 251 -2.10 2.41 -1.76
N MET A 252 -1.84 1.64 -2.82
CA MET A 252 -0.70 0.74 -2.90
C MET A 252 0.63 1.52 -2.87
N ALA A 253 0.74 2.59 -3.66
CA ALA A 253 1.91 3.47 -3.67
C ALA A 253 2.17 4.08 -2.29
N ASN A 254 1.13 4.57 -1.61
CA ASN A 254 1.25 5.07 -0.24
C ASN A 254 1.67 3.99 0.75
N SER A 255 1.09 2.80 0.63
CA SER A 255 1.37 1.65 1.49
C SER A 255 2.84 1.22 1.45
N MET A 256 3.48 1.34 0.29
CA MET A 256 4.90 1.02 0.09
C MET A 256 5.81 2.25 0.17
N GLY A 257 5.24 3.46 0.26
CA GLY A 257 6.01 4.71 0.32
C GLY A 257 6.81 5.02 -0.94
N VAL A 258 6.33 4.57 -2.10
CA VAL A 258 6.94 4.76 -3.43
C VAL A 258 6.01 5.59 -4.33
N ASN A 259 6.47 5.96 -5.52
CA ASN A 259 5.62 6.54 -6.56
C ASN A 259 5.32 5.54 -7.68
N CYS A 260 4.51 5.94 -8.67
CA CYS A 260 4.09 5.09 -9.78
C CYS A 260 5.25 4.54 -10.61
N THR A 261 6.34 5.31 -10.73
CA THR A 261 7.52 4.94 -11.53
C THR A 261 8.35 3.82 -10.92
N TYR A 262 8.06 3.45 -9.67
CA TYR A 262 8.64 2.26 -9.07
C TYR A 262 8.23 1.00 -9.84
N CYS A 263 7.02 0.97 -10.41
CA CYS A 263 6.48 -0.17 -11.15
C CYS A 263 6.28 0.12 -12.65
N HIS A 264 5.94 1.34 -13.03
CA HIS A 264 5.44 1.64 -14.37
C HIS A 264 6.25 2.74 -15.08
N ASN A 265 6.36 2.64 -16.40
CA ASN A 265 6.51 3.83 -17.23
C ASN A 265 5.13 4.46 -17.46
N SER A 266 4.91 5.66 -16.92
CA SER A 266 3.59 6.32 -16.93
C SER A 266 3.07 6.65 -18.32
N ARG A 267 3.93 6.68 -19.35
CA ARG A 267 3.49 6.84 -20.75
C ARG A 267 2.67 5.66 -21.25
N ALA A 268 2.78 4.49 -20.61
CA ALA A 268 2.09 3.26 -20.99
C ALA A 268 1.93 2.30 -19.79
N PHE A 269 1.03 2.62 -18.85
CA PHE A 269 0.80 1.81 -17.64
C PHE A 269 0.50 0.32 -17.91
N ARG A 270 -0.22 0.00 -19.00
CA ARG A 270 -0.52 -1.38 -19.40
C ARG A 270 0.71 -2.13 -19.88
N ASP A 271 1.64 -1.46 -20.54
CA ASP A 271 2.76 -2.10 -21.22
C ASP A 271 3.78 -2.65 -20.23
N TRP A 272 3.80 -3.97 -20.12
CA TRP A 272 4.71 -4.66 -19.23
C TRP A 272 6.16 -4.64 -19.72
N SER A 273 6.41 -4.55 -21.02
CA SER A 273 7.78 -4.47 -21.56
C SER A 273 8.48 -3.16 -21.17
N GLN A 274 7.70 -2.15 -20.79
CA GLN A 274 8.17 -0.85 -20.32
C GLN A 274 8.00 -0.68 -18.80
N SER A 275 7.60 -1.73 -18.10
CA SER A 275 7.48 -1.75 -16.64
C SER A 275 8.77 -2.24 -15.99
N THR A 276 8.95 -1.92 -14.71
CA THR A 276 10.04 -2.50 -13.91
C THR A 276 9.67 -3.92 -13.46
N PRO A 277 10.64 -4.75 -13.07
CA PRO A 277 10.40 -6.05 -12.45
C PRO A 277 9.62 -5.96 -11.13
N TYR A 278 9.64 -4.81 -10.45
CA TYR A 278 8.85 -4.60 -9.23
C TYR A 278 7.35 -4.70 -9.48
N ARG A 279 6.88 -4.38 -10.68
CA ARG A 279 5.47 -4.59 -11.07
C ARG A 279 5.09 -6.07 -11.00
N TRP A 280 6.01 -6.96 -11.34
CA TRP A 280 5.79 -8.41 -11.28
C TRP A 280 5.83 -8.94 -9.84
N ILE A 281 6.72 -8.41 -8.99
CA ILE A 281 6.70 -8.70 -7.54
C ILE A 281 5.38 -8.22 -6.90
N ALA A 282 4.88 -7.05 -7.31
CA ALA A 282 3.60 -6.52 -6.84
C ALA A 282 2.41 -7.36 -7.33
N TYR A 283 2.47 -7.92 -8.55
CA TYR A 283 1.46 -8.84 -9.08
C TYR A 283 1.30 -10.10 -8.19
N TRP A 284 2.41 -10.65 -7.69
CA TRP A 284 2.39 -11.74 -6.70
C TRP A 284 1.88 -11.27 -5.34
N GLY A 285 2.27 -10.07 -4.90
CA GLY A 285 1.77 -9.48 -3.66
C GLY A 285 0.24 -9.27 -3.63
N ILE A 286 -0.37 -8.89 -4.75
CA ILE A 286 -1.84 -8.76 -4.87
C ILE A 286 -2.52 -10.12 -4.69
N ARG A 287 -1.99 -11.17 -5.32
CA ARG A 287 -2.54 -12.53 -5.19
C ARG A 287 -2.37 -13.09 -3.80
N MET A 288 -1.21 -12.88 -3.18
CA MET A 288 -0.97 -13.24 -1.79
C MET A 288 -1.97 -12.55 -0.86
N ALA A 289 -2.23 -11.26 -1.06
CA ALA A 289 -3.22 -10.53 -0.27
C ALA A 289 -4.64 -11.08 -0.44
N ARG A 290 -5.04 -11.49 -1.65
CA ARG A 290 -6.32 -12.18 -1.90
C ARG A 290 -6.41 -13.49 -1.15
N ASP A 291 -5.40 -14.34 -1.29
CA ASP A 291 -5.32 -15.62 -0.60
C ASP A 291 -5.43 -15.45 0.94
N ILE A 292 -4.65 -14.54 1.51
CA ILE A 292 -4.71 -14.21 2.94
C ILE A 292 -6.12 -13.78 3.35
N ASN A 293 -6.72 -12.83 2.63
CA ASN A 293 -8.01 -12.30 3.03
C ASN A 293 -9.12 -13.34 2.89
N SER A 294 -9.21 -14.03 1.75
CA SER A 294 -10.28 -14.96 1.44
C SER A 294 -10.16 -16.30 2.20
N ASN A 295 -8.95 -16.82 2.38
CA ASN A 295 -8.75 -18.18 2.92
C ASN A 295 -8.36 -18.20 4.40
N TYR A 296 -7.85 -17.08 4.96
CA TYR A 296 -7.41 -17.04 6.35
C TYR A 296 -8.16 -16.05 7.24
N ILE A 297 -8.55 -14.88 6.72
CA ILE A 297 -9.17 -13.84 7.55
C ILE A 297 -10.70 -13.91 7.48
N GLU A 298 -11.28 -13.90 6.29
CA GLU A 298 -12.73 -13.89 6.09
C GLU A 298 -13.45 -15.07 6.80
N PRO A 299 -12.94 -16.31 6.78
CA PRO A 299 -13.57 -17.42 7.48
C PRO A 299 -13.63 -17.25 9.02
N LEU A 300 -12.84 -16.32 9.58
CA LEU A 300 -12.86 -16.02 11.01
C LEU A 300 -13.99 -15.05 11.40
N ALA A 301 -14.80 -14.56 10.47
CA ALA A 301 -15.92 -13.65 10.76
C ALA A 301 -16.84 -14.17 11.87
N SER A 302 -17.13 -15.48 11.93
CA SER A 302 -17.96 -16.08 12.97
C SER A 302 -17.24 -16.25 14.32
N VAL A 303 -15.91 -16.13 14.34
CA VAL A 303 -15.07 -16.27 15.53
C VAL A 303 -14.85 -14.90 16.20
N PHE A 304 -14.72 -13.84 15.41
CA PHE A 304 -14.54 -12.49 15.93
C PHE A 304 -15.79 -11.99 16.66
N PRO A 305 -15.63 -11.32 17.81
CA PRO A 305 -16.73 -10.63 18.47
C PRO A 305 -17.11 -9.36 17.69
N GLU A 306 -18.31 -8.83 17.94
CA GLU A 306 -18.88 -7.73 17.16
C GLU A 306 -18.03 -6.45 17.19
N GLU A 307 -17.34 -6.16 18.30
CA GLU A 307 -16.42 -5.01 18.41
C GLU A 307 -15.14 -5.13 17.56
N ARG A 308 -14.91 -6.28 16.92
CA ARG A 308 -13.79 -6.53 16.00
C ARG A 308 -14.22 -6.61 14.53
N LYS A 309 -15.47 -6.29 14.24
CA LYS A 309 -16.04 -6.29 12.89
C LYS A 309 -16.26 -4.88 12.37
N GLY A 310 -16.24 -4.75 11.04
CA GLY A 310 -16.62 -3.56 10.33
C GLY A 310 -18.14 -3.33 10.35
N PRO A 311 -18.60 -2.19 9.81
CA PRO A 311 -20.03 -1.87 9.71
C PRO A 311 -20.86 -2.89 8.93
N LEU A 312 -20.23 -3.68 8.05
CA LEU A 312 -20.87 -4.73 7.26
C LEU A 312 -20.74 -6.13 7.89
N GLY A 313 -20.15 -6.22 9.09
CA GLY A 313 -20.00 -7.48 9.83
C GLY A 313 -18.76 -8.29 9.45
N ASP A 314 -17.89 -7.74 8.60
CA ASP A 314 -16.66 -8.38 8.15
C ASP A 314 -15.49 -8.15 9.11
N PRO A 315 -14.56 -9.11 9.25
CA PRO A 315 -13.36 -8.91 10.06
C PRO A 315 -12.38 -7.95 9.38
N ALA A 316 -11.47 -7.37 10.17
CA ALA A 316 -10.41 -6.51 9.65
C ALA A 316 -9.46 -7.31 8.74
N LYS A 317 -9.39 -6.93 7.46
CA LYS A 317 -8.59 -7.58 6.42
C LYS A 317 -7.22 -6.93 6.21
N ALA A 318 -6.34 -7.68 5.56
CA ALA A 318 -4.99 -7.24 5.20
C ALA A 318 -4.98 -6.48 3.86
N HIS A 319 -4.12 -5.46 3.79
CA HIS A 319 -3.75 -4.79 2.56
C HIS A 319 -2.23 -4.58 2.52
N CYS A 320 -1.69 -4.01 1.43
CA CYS A 320 -0.25 -3.80 1.27
C CYS A 320 0.38 -3.08 2.49
N GLY A 321 -0.34 -2.09 3.01
CA GLY A 321 0.11 -1.25 4.12
C GLY A 321 0.09 -1.95 5.47
N THR A 322 -0.67 -3.03 5.64
CA THR A 322 -0.65 -3.87 6.85
C THR A 322 0.76 -4.38 7.15
N CYS A 323 1.51 -4.75 6.10
CA CYS A 323 2.91 -5.19 6.24
C CYS A 323 3.90 -4.06 5.96
N HIS A 324 3.68 -3.28 4.91
CA HIS A 324 4.69 -2.35 4.39
C HIS A 324 4.81 -1.06 5.20
N LEU A 325 3.71 -0.55 5.77
CA LEU A 325 3.66 0.67 6.61
C LEU A 325 4.48 1.86 6.05
N GLY A 326 4.35 2.12 4.75
CA GLY A 326 5.02 3.22 4.06
C GLY A 326 6.46 2.94 3.65
N ASN A 327 6.90 1.67 3.66
CA ASN A 327 8.22 1.24 3.23
C ASN A 327 8.11 0.20 2.10
N ASN A 328 9.01 0.24 1.10
CA ASN A 328 8.95 -0.68 -0.04
C ASN A 328 9.29 -2.11 0.36
N LYS A 329 9.89 -2.30 1.54
CA LYS A 329 10.01 -3.58 2.23
C LYS A 329 9.58 -3.43 3.68
N PRO A 330 8.79 -4.36 4.25
CA PRO A 330 8.51 -4.36 5.67
C PRO A 330 9.81 -4.29 6.49
N LEU A 331 9.88 -3.36 7.43
CA LEU A 331 11.05 -3.11 8.30
C LEU A 331 12.38 -2.89 7.54
N GLY A 332 12.31 -2.41 6.30
CA GLY A 332 13.48 -2.27 5.43
C GLY A 332 14.12 -3.59 5.00
N GLY A 333 13.36 -4.70 5.03
CA GLY A 333 13.84 -6.04 4.68
C GLY A 333 14.55 -6.77 5.82
N TYR A 334 14.33 -6.35 7.07
CA TYR A 334 14.88 -7.03 8.25
C TYR A 334 14.43 -8.49 8.30
N LYS A 335 15.39 -9.41 8.39
CA LYS A 335 15.17 -10.87 8.32
C LYS A 335 14.93 -11.47 9.70
N LEU A 336 13.85 -11.06 10.36
CA LEU A 336 13.50 -11.61 11.67
C LEU A 336 13.13 -13.10 11.60
N LEU A 337 12.57 -13.54 10.48
CA LEU A 337 12.16 -14.92 10.24
C LEU A 337 13.31 -15.92 10.36
N ASP A 338 14.55 -15.53 9.99
CA ASP A 338 15.74 -16.40 10.04
C ASP A 338 15.98 -17.00 11.44
N HIS A 339 15.45 -16.36 12.49
CA HIS A 339 15.55 -16.80 13.88
C HIS A 339 14.46 -17.79 14.32
N TYR A 340 13.41 -18.01 13.53
CA TYR A 340 12.20 -18.77 13.92
C TYR A 340 11.67 -19.68 12.81
N LEU A 341 12.54 -20.14 11.92
CA LEU A 341 12.17 -20.87 10.70
C LEU A 341 11.26 -22.07 10.97
N VAL A 342 11.65 -22.97 11.88
CA VAL A 342 10.90 -24.21 12.16
C VAL A 342 9.46 -23.93 12.60
N GLY A 343 9.22 -22.84 13.33
CA GLY A 343 7.88 -22.50 13.81
C GLY A 343 7.06 -21.64 12.85
N LEU A 344 7.71 -20.91 11.95
CA LEU A 344 7.07 -19.91 11.08
C LEU A 344 7.15 -20.23 9.59
N THR A 345 7.64 -21.41 9.20
CA THR A 345 7.51 -21.97 7.84
C THR A 345 6.97 -23.39 7.88
N GLU A 346 6.39 -23.89 6.79
CA GLU A 346 5.83 -25.24 6.73
C GLU A 346 6.92 -26.32 6.68
N ASP A 347 8.06 -26.02 6.07
CA ASP A 347 9.17 -26.96 5.83
C ASP A 347 10.41 -26.71 6.71
N GLY A 348 10.31 -25.73 7.63
CA GLY A 348 11.40 -25.31 8.52
C GLY A 348 12.57 -24.63 7.82
N LYS A 349 12.41 -24.20 6.56
CA LYS A 349 13.45 -23.53 5.77
C LYS A 349 13.09 -22.07 5.51
N ALA A 350 14.11 -21.28 5.17
CA ALA A 350 13.92 -19.90 4.74
C ALA A 350 13.26 -19.87 3.34
N PRO A 351 12.45 -18.85 3.03
CA PRO A 351 11.84 -18.69 1.71
C PRO A 351 12.91 -18.66 0.60
N ASP A 352 12.72 -19.45 -0.46
CA ASP A 352 13.65 -19.50 -1.60
C ASP A 352 13.70 -18.14 -2.32
N PRO A 353 14.86 -17.47 -2.41
CA PRO A 353 14.97 -16.22 -3.14
C PRO A 353 14.97 -16.39 -4.67
N ALA A 354 15.24 -17.59 -5.19
CA ALA A 354 15.46 -17.80 -6.61
C ALA A 354 14.29 -17.35 -7.52
N PRO A 355 13.00 -17.58 -7.18
CA PRO A 355 11.89 -17.08 -7.98
C PRO A 355 11.89 -15.55 -8.09
N LYS A 356 12.11 -14.84 -6.98
CA LYS A 356 12.18 -13.38 -6.96
C LYS A 356 13.42 -12.83 -7.66
N GLU A 357 14.56 -13.48 -7.50
CA GLU A 357 15.79 -13.12 -8.20
C GLU A 357 15.62 -13.24 -9.71
N ALA A 358 15.03 -14.35 -10.20
CA ALA A 358 14.70 -14.54 -11.60
C ALA A 358 13.81 -13.41 -12.15
N ILE A 359 12.86 -12.91 -11.34
CA ILE A 359 12.01 -11.78 -11.71
C ILE A 359 12.86 -10.51 -11.90
N LEU A 360 13.71 -10.20 -10.93
CA LEU A 360 14.52 -8.97 -10.92
C LEU A 360 15.49 -8.89 -12.11
N ILE A 361 16.03 -10.02 -12.55
CA ILE A 361 16.94 -10.10 -13.70
C ILE A 361 16.23 -10.29 -15.05
N GLY A 362 14.88 -10.37 -15.05
CA GLY A 362 14.09 -10.57 -16.27
C GLY A 362 14.19 -11.99 -16.86
N GLU A 363 14.68 -12.97 -16.09
CA GLU A 363 14.77 -14.37 -16.49
C GLU A 363 13.59 -15.22 -16.00
N ALA A 364 12.71 -14.64 -15.18
CA ALA A 364 11.51 -15.31 -14.70
C ALA A 364 10.65 -15.79 -15.88
N LYS A 365 10.51 -17.11 -15.97
CA LYS A 365 9.45 -17.74 -16.74
C LYS A 365 8.22 -17.83 -15.83
N PRO A 366 7.00 -17.67 -16.34
CA PRO A 366 5.81 -17.88 -15.53
C PRO A 366 5.78 -19.35 -15.11
N THR A 367 5.95 -19.63 -13.82
CA THR A 367 5.97 -20.99 -13.27
C THR A 367 4.81 -21.31 -12.34
N ALA A 368 3.88 -20.37 -12.11
CA ALA A 368 2.80 -20.62 -11.17
C ALA A 368 1.62 -21.39 -11.79
N VAL A 369 1.32 -22.51 -11.14
CA VAL A 369 0.04 -23.22 -11.19
C VAL A 369 -0.82 -22.62 -10.09
N THR A 370 -1.78 -21.77 -10.44
CA THR A 370 -2.97 -21.54 -9.59
C THR A 370 -4.10 -22.41 -10.13
N GLY A 371 -5.12 -22.71 -9.31
CA GLY A 371 -6.28 -23.54 -9.64
C GLY A 371 -7.03 -23.17 -10.94
N PRO A 372 -8.15 -23.86 -11.24
CA PRO A 372 -8.53 -24.29 -12.59
C PRO A 372 -8.37 -23.22 -13.68
N ASP A 373 -7.28 -23.35 -14.42
CA ASP A 373 -7.17 -23.19 -15.88
C ASP A 373 -7.52 -21.86 -16.56
N GLN A 374 -7.39 -20.68 -15.93
CA GLN A 374 -7.47 -19.42 -16.71
C GLN A 374 -6.35 -18.39 -16.51
N ASP A 375 -5.61 -18.39 -15.40
CA ASP A 375 -4.45 -17.47 -15.27
C ASP A 375 -3.22 -17.94 -16.07
N ALA A 376 -3.17 -19.21 -16.47
CA ALA A 376 -2.15 -19.78 -17.36
C ALA A 376 -2.28 -19.32 -18.83
N ALA A 377 -3.39 -18.66 -19.21
CA ALA A 377 -3.65 -18.20 -20.57
C ALA A 377 -3.10 -16.79 -20.86
N GLN A 378 -2.61 -16.06 -19.86
CA GLN A 378 -1.91 -14.80 -20.10
C GLN A 378 -0.42 -15.11 -20.34
N PRO A 379 0.16 -14.72 -21.49
CA PRO A 379 1.60 -14.85 -21.68
C PRO A 379 2.30 -14.11 -20.56
N ALA A 380 3.35 -14.70 -19.97
CA ALA A 380 4.18 -13.96 -19.04
C ALA A 380 4.62 -12.66 -19.71
N PRO A 381 4.38 -11.51 -19.06
CA PRO A 381 5.08 -10.32 -19.44
C PRO A 381 6.58 -10.53 -19.25
N SER A 382 7.34 -10.04 -20.22
CA SER A 382 8.79 -9.91 -20.14
C SER A 382 9.08 -8.48 -19.65
N PRO A 383 9.24 -8.22 -18.34
CA PRO A 383 9.66 -6.90 -17.86
C PRO A 383 11.09 -6.60 -18.32
N ALA A 384 11.43 -5.32 -18.45
CA ALA A 384 12.81 -4.91 -18.69
C ALA A 384 13.66 -5.12 -17.42
N PRO A 385 14.95 -5.48 -17.52
CA PRO A 385 15.84 -5.57 -16.36
C PRO A 385 16.07 -4.19 -15.72
N VAL A 386 16.34 -4.17 -14.41
CA VAL A 386 16.68 -2.94 -13.65
C VAL A 386 18.17 -2.82 -13.34
N SER A 387 18.61 -1.63 -12.91
CA SER A 387 20.01 -1.36 -12.52
C SER A 387 20.46 -2.21 -11.32
N GLN A 388 21.77 -2.44 -11.21
CA GLN A 388 22.36 -3.19 -10.08
C GLN A 388 22.10 -2.50 -8.74
N GLU A 389 22.05 -1.17 -8.71
CA GLU A 389 21.72 -0.38 -7.52
C GLU A 389 20.26 -0.62 -7.08
N ALA A 390 19.33 -0.68 -8.03
CA ALA A 390 17.93 -1.01 -7.77
C ALA A 390 17.80 -2.48 -7.28
N ILE A 391 18.55 -3.40 -7.89
CA ILE A 391 18.64 -4.79 -7.42
C ILE A 391 19.17 -4.82 -5.97
N GLY A 392 20.29 -4.19 -5.67
CA GLY A 392 20.92 -4.16 -4.34
C GLY A 392 20.12 -3.44 -3.24
N GLN A 393 19.12 -2.63 -3.60
CA GLN A 393 18.13 -2.13 -2.65
C GLN A 393 16.93 -3.07 -2.50
N SER A 394 16.69 -3.95 -3.47
CA SER A 394 15.60 -4.93 -3.51
C SER A 394 15.95 -6.33 -2.99
N VAL A 395 17.24 -6.70 -2.99
CA VAL A 395 17.84 -7.77 -2.17
C VAL A 395 18.66 -7.08 -1.07
N ALA A 396 18.54 -7.48 0.20
CA ALA A 396 19.24 -6.77 1.28
C ALA A 396 20.77 -6.73 1.04
N PRO A 397 21.50 -5.67 1.44
CA PRO A 397 22.96 -5.70 1.40
C PRO A 397 23.46 -6.83 2.30
N GLY A 398 24.26 -7.74 1.73
CA GLY A 398 24.88 -8.84 2.45
C GLY A 398 25.69 -8.32 3.63
N SER A 399 25.47 -8.91 4.80
CA SER A 399 26.33 -8.71 5.95
C SER A 399 27.70 -9.35 5.70
N GLY A 400 28.73 -8.53 5.49
CA GLY A 400 30.12 -8.88 5.74
C GLY A 400 31.00 -9.04 4.50
N GLY A 401 31.99 -8.15 4.36
CA GLY A 401 33.11 -8.33 3.44
C GLY A 401 33.83 -7.02 3.12
N SER A 402 34.86 -6.69 3.90
CA SER A 402 35.84 -5.64 3.56
C SER A 402 36.50 -5.97 2.21
N GLY A 403 36.43 -5.07 1.24
CA GLY A 403 37.07 -5.23 -0.07
C GLY A 403 37.04 -3.93 -0.90
N ASN A 404 38.23 -3.41 -1.21
CA ASN A 404 38.50 -2.16 -1.91
C ASN A 404 37.97 -2.07 -3.36
N GLY A 405 37.65 -0.82 -3.77
CA GLY A 405 37.68 -0.32 -5.16
C GLY A 405 36.32 -0.35 -5.87
N ALA A 406 35.79 0.74 -6.43
CA ALA A 406 36.49 1.72 -7.26
C ALA A 406 36.06 3.17 -6.96
N ALA A 407 37.07 4.04 -6.94
CA ALA A 407 36.91 5.48 -6.97
C ALA A 407 36.39 5.92 -8.35
N TYR A 408 35.39 6.80 -8.39
CA TYR A 408 35.11 7.57 -9.61
C TYR A 408 35.84 8.91 -9.50
N GLU A 409 36.71 9.16 -10.48
CA GLU A 409 37.39 10.44 -10.67
C GLU A 409 36.37 11.49 -11.16
N SER A 410 36.21 12.57 -10.41
CA SER A 410 35.56 13.78 -10.90
C SER A 410 36.49 14.47 -11.92
N GLN A 411 36.03 14.62 -13.17
CA GLN A 411 36.69 15.49 -14.14
C GLN A 411 36.52 16.96 -13.69
N GLU A 412 37.59 17.54 -13.14
CA GLU A 412 37.79 18.99 -13.12
C GLU A 412 38.20 19.47 -14.52
N GLN A 413 37.68 20.64 -14.95
CA GLN A 413 38.51 21.82 -15.25
C GLN A 413 37.68 23.07 -15.67
N PRO A 414 38.21 24.31 -15.61
CA PRO A 414 38.03 25.17 -14.44
C PRO A 414 37.49 26.58 -14.78
N ALA A 415 37.08 27.32 -13.75
CA ALA A 415 37.07 28.79 -13.80
C ALA A 415 37.59 29.35 -12.47
N THR A 416 38.80 29.90 -12.53
CA THR A 416 39.46 30.80 -11.58
C THR A 416 38.57 32.02 -11.28
N THR A 417 38.51 32.70 -10.13
CA THR A 417 39.53 33.18 -9.16
C THR A 417 38.80 33.71 -7.90
N GLY A 418 39.43 33.65 -6.72
CA GLY A 418 39.13 34.61 -5.64
C GLY A 418 39.27 34.04 -4.22
N ASN A 419 40.43 34.29 -3.61
CA ASN A 419 40.80 34.01 -2.21
C ASN A 419 39.78 34.52 -1.17
N ASP A 420 39.63 33.81 -0.04
CA ASP A 420 40.23 34.22 1.24
C ASP A 420 40.05 33.15 2.33
N ASP A 421 41.14 32.92 3.06
CA ASP A 421 41.33 32.06 4.24
C ASP A 421 40.24 32.21 5.31
N LEU A 422 39.79 31.10 5.91
CA LEU A 422 39.62 30.97 7.37
C LEU A 422 39.56 29.48 7.79
N GLY A 423 40.66 28.96 8.31
CA GLY A 423 40.72 27.69 9.03
C GLY A 423 40.17 27.81 10.45
N GLY A 424 39.35 26.84 10.87
CA GLY A 424 38.79 26.74 12.22
C GLY A 424 38.46 25.31 12.59
N THR A 425 39.37 24.67 13.33
CA THR A 425 39.22 23.35 13.96
C THR A 425 38.06 23.34 14.97
N VAL A 426 37.12 22.41 14.80
CA VAL A 426 36.02 22.14 15.75
C VAL A 426 36.56 21.38 16.97
N ARG A 427 36.36 21.94 18.17
CA ARG A 427 36.53 21.25 19.46
C ARG A 427 35.21 20.55 19.85
N PRO A 428 35.24 19.33 20.42
CA PRO A 428 34.04 18.69 20.96
C PRO A 428 33.56 19.39 22.24
N VAL A 429 32.25 19.54 22.39
CA VAL A 429 31.60 20.03 23.61
C VAL A 429 31.45 18.87 24.61
N PRO A 430 31.76 19.05 25.92
CA PRO A 430 31.58 18.00 26.93
C PRO A 430 30.09 17.66 27.17
N GLN A 431 29.80 16.36 27.30
CA GLN A 431 28.49 15.88 27.76
C GLN A 431 28.36 16.10 29.27
N ASP A 432 27.41 16.94 29.69
CA ASP A 432 27.02 17.08 31.10
C ASP A 432 26.13 15.89 31.50
N GLN A 433 26.57 15.12 32.50
CA GLN A 433 25.92 13.89 32.99
C GLN A 433 24.85 14.13 34.07
N ASN A 434 24.16 15.27 34.08
CA ASN A 434 23.11 15.57 35.07
C ASN A 434 21.91 16.32 34.48
N ALA A 435 21.30 15.78 33.41
CA ALA A 435 20.00 16.23 32.92
C ALA A 435 18.91 15.24 33.34
N ALA A 436 17.88 15.72 34.03
CA ALA A 436 16.69 14.96 34.40
C ALA A 436 15.98 14.42 33.13
N PRO A 437 15.35 13.23 33.18
CA PRO A 437 14.66 12.66 32.04
C PRO A 437 13.51 13.58 31.58
N PRO A 438 13.25 13.72 30.27
CA PRO A 438 12.07 14.42 29.79
C PRO A 438 10.81 13.69 30.28
N SER A 439 9.87 14.47 30.79
CA SER A 439 8.57 14.01 31.28
C SER A 439 7.80 13.19 30.23
N SER A 440 7.12 12.14 30.67
CA SER A 440 6.21 11.30 29.88
C SER A 440 5.16 12.14 29.14
N GLU A 441 5.03 11.91 27.83
CA GLU A 441 3.90 12.40 27.03
C GLU A 441 2.58 11.81 27.56
N PRO A 442 1.44 12.53 27.45
CA PRO A 442 0.19 12.10 28.07
C PRO A 442 -0.43 10.91 27.32
N THR A 443 -0.82 9.88 28.07
CA THR A 443 -1.71 8.81 27.62
C THR A 443 -3.11 9.35 27.35
N GLY A 444 -3.85 8.68 26.47
CA GLY A 444 -5.06 9.13 25.75
C GLY A 444 -6.31 9.56 26.54
N ASP A 445 -6.21 9.83 27.84
CA ASP A 445 -7.34 10.25 28.68
C ASP A 445 -7.44 11.78 28.92
N GLN A 446 -6.57 12.60 28.31
CA GLN A 446 -6.60 14.07 28.44
C GLN A 446 -6.62 14.86 27.11
N SER A 447 -7.29 14.35 26.08
CA SER A 447 -7.63 15.19 24.92
C SER A 447 -8.73 16.21 25.29
N PRO A 448 -8.64 17.49 24.89
CA PRO A 448 -9.72 18.45 25.13
C PRO A 448 -11.00 17.99 24.43
N GLN A 449 -12.05 17.76 25.24
CA GLN A 449 -13.39 17.47 24.75
C GLN A 449 -13.93 18.69 23.99
N GLY A 450 -14.18 18.51 22.69
CA GLY A 450 -14.91 19.48 21.88
C GLY A 450 -16.29 19.75 22.49
N ALA A 451 -16.74 21.00 22.44
CA ALA A 451 -18.01 21.45 22.99
C ALA A 451 -19.18 20.60 22.46
N ALA A 452 -20.11 20.25 23.36
CA ALA A 452 -21.34 19.53 23.01
C ALA A 452 -22.15 20.35 21.98
N PRO A 453 -22.69 19.72 20.92
CA PRO A 453 -23.51 20.42 19.94
C PRO A 453 -24.82 20.88 20.59
N SER A 454 -25.07 22.19 20.53
CA SER A 454 -26.36 22.78 20.85
C SER A 454 -27.44 22.24 19.92
N GLN A 455 -28.51 21.67 20.49
CA GLN A 455 -29.71 21.29 19.76
C GLN A 455 -30.25 22.51 18.98
N LEU A 456 -30.35 22.38 17.66
CA LEU A 456 -31.12 23.28 16.83
C LEU A 456 -32.54 22.71 16.72
N ASP A 457 -33.53 23.46 17.19
CA ASP A 457 -34.95 23.16 17.05
C ASP A 457 -35.36 23.11 15.57
N PRO A 458 -36.15 22.12 15.12
CA PRO A 458 -36.59 22.01 13.75
C PRO A 458 -37.82 22.91 13.53
N GLY A 459 -37.64 24.08 12.92
CA GLY A 459 -38.79 24.88 12.47
C GLY A 459 -38.54 26.35 12.21
N THR A 460 -37.72 26.70 11.20
CA THR A 460 -37.74 28.06 10.66
C THR A 460 -37.45 28.07 9.16
N SER A 461 -38.47 28.42 8.37
CA SER A 461 -38.38 28.64 6.93
C SER A 461 -37.71 30.00 6.65
N MET A 462 -36.70 30.02 5.78
CA MET A 462 -36.09 31.26 5.28
C MET A 462 -36.83 31.75 4.02
N GLN A 463 -37.42 32.94 4.11
CA GLN A 463 -37.96 33.71 2.98
C GLN A 463 -36.90 34.71 2.47
N PRO A 464 -36.83 35.00 1.15
CA PRO A 464 -35.85 35.93 0.60
C PRO A 464 -36.38 37.38 0.69
N SER A 465 -35.51 38.34 1.02
CA SER A 465 -35.85 39.77 0.94
C SER A 465 -34.96 40.52 -0.05
N GLU A 466 -35.63 41.29 -0.90
CA GLU A 466 -35.12 42.18 -1.95
C GLU A 466 -34.48 43.48 -1.42
N GLY A 467 -33.57 44.07 -2.21
CA GLY A 467 -33.57 45.51 -2.53
C GLY A 467 -32.70 46.54 -1.75
N SER A 468 -31.48 46.81 -2.26
CA SER A 468 -30.80 48.12 -2.55
C SER A 468 -30.71 49.30 -1.51
N PRO A 469 -29.83 50.35 -1.69
CA PRO A 469 -28.80 50.62 -2.71
C PRO A 469 -27.41 51.11 -2.17
N ALA A 470 -26.51 51.38 -3.13
CA ALA A 470 -25.06 51.66 -3.10
C ALA A 470 -24.53 52.97 -2.44
N THR A 471 -23.22 52.99 -2.12
CA THR A 471 -22.31 54.14 -2.29
C THR A 471 -20.84 53.75 -2.61
N LYS A 472 -20.26 54.56 -3.53
CA LYS A 472 -18.91 54.63 -4.17
C LYS A 472 -17.70 54.50 -3.22
N GLY A 473 -16.56 53.89 -3.56
CA GLY A 473 -15.54 54.23 -4.59
C GLY A 473 -14.17 54.32 -3.86
N THR A 474 -13.01 53.83 -4.33
CA THR A 474 -12.19 54.33 -5.44
C THR A 474 -11.12 53.33 -5.88
N ALA A 475 -10.75 53.43 -7.16
CA ALA A 475 -9.74 52.68 -7.90
C ALA A 475 -8.28 52.93 -7.46
N ASN A 476 -7.40 51.95 -7.74
CA ASN A 476 -6.19 52.11 -8.58
C ASN A 476 -5.50 50.76 -8.82
N ALA A 477 -5.33 50.39 -10.09
CA ALA A 477 -4.45 49.31 -10.59
C ALA A 477 -3.11 49.93 -11.08
N PRO A 478 -2.06 49.17 -11.45
CA PRO A 478 -2.06 48.45 -12.74
C PRO A 478 -1.40 47.06 -12.78
N SER A 479 -1.72 46.37 -13.88
CA SER A 479 -1.44 44.99 -14.30
C SER A 479 -0.01 44.65 -14.73
N THR A 480 0.31 43.35 -14.86
CA THR A 480 0.84 42.65 -16.08
C THR A 480 1.06 41.17 -15.71
N GLY A 481 0.81 40.11 -16.48
CA GLY A 481 0.21 39.89 -17.80
C GLY A 481 0.28 38.37 -18.12
N GLN A 482 -0.79 37.77 -18.65
CA GLN A 482 -0.81 36.47 -19.32
C GLN A 482 -1.76 36.59 -20.53
N PRO A 483 -1.45 36.01 -21.70
CA PRO A 483 -2.27 36.15 -22.91
C PRO A 483 -3.48 35.21 -22.91
N ALA A 484 -4.54 35.67 -23.59
CA ALA A 484 -5.87 35.07 -23.63
C ALA A 484 -5.99 33.87 -24.58
N SER A 485 -6.77 32.86 -24.16
CA SER A 485 -7.32 31.78 -24.98
C SER A 485 -8.63 32.21 -25.68
N ASN A 486 -8.82 31.74 -26.91
CA ASN A 486 -9.98 32.02 -27.77
C ASN A 486 -11.31 31.46 -27.20
N PRO A 487 -12.46 32.11 -27.46
CA PRO A 487 -13.78 31.61 -27.08
C PRO A 487 -14.34 30.55 -28.06
N PRO A 488 -15.25 29.67 -27.61
CA PRO A 488 -15.93 28.68 -28.46
C PRO A 488 -17.06 29.33 -29.30
N PRO A 489 -17.47 28.71 -30.43
CA PRO A 489 -18.54 29.26 -31.26
C PRO A 489 -19.94 28.86 -30.75
N ASP A 490 -20.85 29.81 -30.84
CA ASP A 490 -22.26 29.73 -30.46
C ASP A 490 -23.11 28.88 -31.44
N GLU A 491 -24.07 28.15 -30.88
CA GLU A 491 -25.18 27.50 -31.58
C GLU A 491 -26.24 28.53 -31.98
N GLU A 492 -26.55 28.63 -33.28
CA GLU A 492 -27.87 29.10 -33.75
C GLU A 492 -28.31 28.27 -34.96
N THR A 493 -29.43 27.56 -34.82
CA THR A 493 -30.31 27.17 -35.94
C THR A 493 -31.58 28.02 -35.85
N PRO A 494 -32.17 28.43 -37.00
CA PRO A 494 -33.38 27.73 -37.42
C PRO A 494 -33.63 27.69 -38.96
N GLY A 495 -34.38 26.67 -39.40
CA GLY A 495 -35.40 26.86 -40.45
C GLY A 495 -35.27 26.06 -41.76
N LYS A 496 -35.99 24.92 -41.78
CA LYS A 496 -36.78 24.31 -42.88
C LYS A 496 -36.51 24.69 -44.35
N ASP A 497 -36.31 23.67 -45.20
CA ASP A 497 -37.28 23.31 -46.24
C ASP A 497 -36.96 21.91 -46.83
N GLU A 498 -37.96 21.03 -46.85
CA GLU A 498 -37.97 19.77 -47.62
C GLU A 498 -38.20 20.06 -49.11
N PRO A 499 -37.84 19.11 -49.99
CA PRO A 499 -38.93 18.54 -50.78
C PRO A 499 -38.90 17.01 -50.86
N GLN A 500 -40.11 16.45 -50.78
CA GLN A 500 -40.46 15.08 -51.13
C GLN A 500 -40.20 14.78 -52.62
N SER A 501 -39.87 13.52 -52.94
CA SER A 501 -40.48 12.79 -54.07
C SER A 501 -40.04 11.32 -54.11
N SER A 502 -41.04 10.42 -54.15
CA SER A 502 -41.10 9.10 -54.84
C SER A 502 -39.97 8.08 -54.57
N GLY A 503 -40.18 6.90 -53.97
CA GLY A 503 -41.30 5.98 -54.11
C GLY A 503 -40.96 4.91 -55.14
N GLU A 504 -40.58 3.70 -54.69
CA GLU A 504 -40.90 2.44 -55.37
C GLU A 504 -40.67 1.24 -54.46
N THR A 505 -41.75 0.50 -54.26
CA THR A 505 -41.83 -0.83 -53.64
C THR A 505 -41.70 -1.90 -54.72
N GLY A 506 -40.99 -2.99 -54.44
CA GLY A 506 -40.97 -4.18 -55.29
C GLY A 506 -40.52 -5.39 -54.48
N GLY A 507 -41.44 -6.32 -54.23
CA GLY A 507 -41.21 -7.52 -53.45
C GLY A 507 -41.03 -8.80 -54.28
N ALA A 508 -40.66 -9.84 -53.54
CA ALA A 508 -41.02 -11.26 -53.66
C ALA A 508 -40.28 -12.20 -54.65
N ASP A 509 -39.93 -13.35 -54.04
CA ASP A 509 -39.98 -14.73 -54.53
C ASP A 509 -38.77 -15.43 -55.20
N ALA A 510 -38.18 -16.30 -54.38
CA ALA A 510 -38.24 -17.78 -54.45
C ALA A 510 -37.20 -18.61 -55.25
N ALA A 511 -36.71 -19.62 -54.50
CA ALA A 511 -36.48 -21.03 -54.86
C ALA A 511 -35.13 -21.49 -55.49
N GLY A 512 -34.51 -22.47 -54.81
CA GLY A 512 -34.20 -23.76 -55.47
C GLY A 512 -32.85 -24.44 -55.19
N SER A 513 -32.86 -25.44 -54.28
CA SER A 513 -32.12 -26.74 -54.29
C SER A 513 -30.58 -26.77 -54.38
N GLY A 514 -29.80 -27.63 -53.72
CA GLY A 514 -29.93 -28.87 -52.91
C GLY A 514 -28.46 -29.27 -52.57
N GLY A 515 -28.07 -30.24 -51.74
CA GLY A 515 -28.66 -31.33 -50.99
C GLY A 515 -27.51 -32.28 -50.61
N GLY A 516 -27.56 -32.88 -49.40
CA GLY A 516 -26.78 -34.07 -48.99
C GLY A 516 -25.56 -33.82 -48.10
N ALA A 517 -25.21 -34.59 -47.06
CA ALA A 517 -25.83 -35.58 -46.16
C ALA A 517 -24.66 -36.16 -45.31
N GLY A 518 -24.90 -36.52 -44.04
CA GLY A 518 -24.00 -37.37 -43.23
C GLY A 518 -23.73 -36.83 -41.82
N SER A 519 -24.65 -37.00 -40.87
CA SER A 519 -24.70 -38.11 -39.89
C SER A 519 -23.84 -37.90 -38.63
N ALA A 520 -24.54 -37.65 -37.52
CA ALA A 520 -24.05 -37.77 -36.13
C ALA A 520 -23.79 -39.25 -35.75
N PRO A 521 -23.23 -39.52 -34.54
CA PRO A 521 -24.15 -39.68 -33.42
C PRO A 521 -23.67 -39.05 -32.08
N ALA A 522 -24.67 -38.78 -31.25
CA ALA A 522 -24.55 -38.46 -29.83
C ALA A 522 -24.04 -39.65 -29.01
N ASN A 523 -23.43 -39.39 -27.86
CA ASN A 523 -23.51 -40.32 -26.74
C ASN A 523 -23.59 -39.60 -25.39
N ARG A 524 -24.49 -40.12 -24.54
CA ARG A 524 -24.89 -39.63 -23.22
C ARG A 524 -24.10 -40.35 -22.10
N GLY A 525 -23.68 -39.60 -21.08
CA GLY A 525 -23.56 -39.99 -19.65
C GLY A 525 -22.48 -41.01 -19.23
N PRO A 526 -22.19 -41.16 -17.92
CA PRO A 526 -22.99 -40.73 -16.78
C PRO A 526 -22.27 -39.86 -15.72
N ALA A 527 -23.11 -39.20 -14.91
CA ALA A 527 -22.76 -38.62 -13.63
C ALA A 527 -22.44 -39.70 -12.58
N GLN A 528 -21.41 -39.48 -11.77
CA GLN A 528 -21.30 -40.03 -10.43
C GLN A 528 -20.73 -38.95 -9.52
N GLY A 529 -21.56 -38.54 -8.55
CA GLY A 529 -21.13 -37.73 -7.43
C GLY A 529 -20.57 -38.61 -6.33
N THR A 530 -19.57 -38.10 -5.63
CA THR A 530 -19.17 -38.56 -4.30
C THR A 530 -19.00 -37.34 -3.42
N THR A 531 -19.99 -37.14 -2.57
CA THR A 531 -19.95 -36.37 -1.34
C THR A 531 -19.03 -37.06 -0.34
N THR A 532 -18.07 -36.33 0.22
CA THR A 532 -17.41 -36.69 1.47
C THR A 532 -17.66 -35.58 2.48
N ARG A 533 -18.56 -35.88 3.43
CA ARG A 533 -18.61 -35.26 4.76
C ARG A 533 -17.39 -35.73 5.53
N PHE A 534 -16.78 -34.85 6.31
CA PHE A 534 -16.05 -35.22 7.51
C PHE A 534 -16.73 -34.56 8.69
N ASP A 535 -17.02 -35.41 9.69
CA ASP A 535 -17.43 -35.07 11.04
C ASP A 535 -16.31 -34.36 11.81
#